data_AF-A0A9X2EDK9-F1
#
_entry.id   AF-A0A9X2EDK9-F1
#
_cell.length_a   1.000
_cell.length_b   1.000
_cell.length_c   1.000
_cell.angle_alpha   90.00
_cell.angle_beta   90.00
_cell.angle_gamma   90.00
#
_symmetry.space_group_name_H-M   'P 1'
#
loop_
_entity.id
_entity.type
_entity.pdbx_description
1 polymer ?
#
loop_
_entity_poly.entity_id
_entity_poly.type
_entity_poly.pdbx_seq_one_letter_code
_entity_poly.pdbx_strand_id
1 'polypeptide(L)'
;MLIGMAVAGTLAVPGALAGASPADDVGKVQNELLNDADYFERVGKVDKALCSESEALPDDLEGVGLSDAGIKKWWEIYDISPLRFVTSPTDEALKVTFAKGQPWAPPVGLTEAQLGKYYARQLCDNADAREKFVSNLKTYTEKYGTKLDPGIKGEDDMKEVFLDKLRKQEALLTKEGLCECEQS
;
A
#
# COMPACT_ATOMS: atom_id res chain seq x y z
N MET A 1 -3.39 5.81 -21.30
CA MET A 1 -2.96 4.66 -22.12
C MET A 1 -2.52 3.56 -21.16
N LEU A 2 -3.00 2.34 -21.42
CA LEU A 2 -2.89 1.07 -20.67
C LEU A 2 -1.58 0.81 -19.91
N ILE A 3 -1.70 0.28 -18.68
CA ILE A 3 -1.03 -0.94 -18.19
C ILE A 3 -1.99 -1.54 -17.12
N GLY A 4 -2.63 -2.71 -17.25
CA GLY A 4 -2.39 -3.80 -18.19
C GLY A 4 -1.20 -4.65 -17.78
N MET A 5 -1.22 -5.27 -16.60
CA MET A 5 -0.34 -6.39 -16.28
C MET A 5 -1.15 -7.57 -15.76
N ALA A 6 -1.76 -8.27 -16.73
CA ALA A 6 -1.88 -9.71 -16.64
C ALA A 6 -0.46 -10.30 -16.65
N VAL A 7 -0.06 -10.95 -15.56
CA VAL A 7 1.09 -11.86 -15.59
C VAL A 7 0.54 -13.25 -15.88
N ALA A 8 0.34 -13.53 -17.17
CA ALA A 8 0.25 -14.89 -17.67
C ALA A 8 1.68 -15.36 -17.99
N GLY A 9 2.20 -16.26 -17.15
CA GLY A 9 3.52 -16.86 -17.31
C GLY A 9 3.56 -18.23 -16.65
N THR A 10 2.90 -19.21 -17.27
CA THR A 10 3.07 -20.63 -16.94
C THR A 10 4.49 -21.07 -17.25
N LEU A 11 5.30 -21.28 -16.20
CA LEU A 11 6.41 -22.22 -16.22
C LEU A 11 6.09 -23.32 -15.22
N ALA A 12 5.61 -24.45 -15.74
CA ALA A 12 5.45 -25.68 -14.99
C ALA A 12 6.84 -26.23 -14.65
N VAL A 13 7.19 -26.25 -13.37
CA VAL A 13 8.24 -27.11 -12.82
C VAL A 13 7.54 -28.28 -12.14
N PRO A 14 7.82 -29.54 -12.54
CA PRO A 14 7.22 -30.70 -11.89
C PRO A 14 8.02 -31.02 -10.62
N GLY A 15 7.39 -30.87 -9.45
CA GLY A 15 7.95 -31.40 -8.21
C GLY A 15 7.46 -30.69 -6.95
N ALA A 16 6.75 -31.43 -6.11
CA ALA A 16 6.25 -31.12 -4.77
C ALA A 16 4.92 -30.33 -4.70
N LEU A 17 3.86 -31.01 -4.27
CA LEU A 17 2.71 -30.41 -3.61
C LEU A 17 3.19 -29.80 -2.28
N ALA A 18 3.82 -28.63 -2.34
CA ALA A 18 4.03 -27.76 -1.19
C ALA A 18 2.73 -26.98 -0.99
N GLY A 19 2.12 -27.07 0.20
CA GLY A 19 0.97 -26.22 0.53
C GLY A 19 1.37 -24.76 0.33
N ALA A 20 0.54 -23.99 -0.39
CA ALA A 20 0.73 -22.57 -0.61
C ALA A 20 1.00 -21.87 0.73
N SER A 21 1.91 -20.90 0.76
CA SER A 21 2.16 -20.15 1.98
C SER A 21 0.95 -19.27 2.28
N PRO A 22 0.68 -18.92 3.56
CA PRO A 22 -0.38 -17.95 3.87
C PRO A 22 -0.25 -16.63 3.11
N ALA A 23 0.97 -16.21 2.78
CA ALA A 23 1.22 -15.02 1.97
C ALA A 23 0.75 -15.20 0.52
N ASP A 24 0.90 -16.39 -0.07
CA ASP A 24 0.39 -16.70 -1.41
C ASP A 24 -1.14 -16.69 -1.44
N ASP A 25 -1.78 -17.28 -0.42
CA ASP A 25 -3.25 -17.30 -0.30
C ASP A 25 -3.81 -15.87 -0.16
N VAL A 26 -3.19 -15.05 0.69
CA VAL A 26 -3.56 -13.63 0.84
C VAL A 26 -3.34 -12.85 -0.45
N GLY A 27 -2.23 -13.09 -1.14
CA GLY A 27 -1.96 -12.49 -2.45
C GLY A 27 -2.98 -12.88 -3.53
N LYS A 28 -3.44 -14.13 -3.52
CA LYS A 28 -4.52 -14.60 -4.40
C LYS A 28 -5.82 -13.86 -4.12
N VAL A 29 -6.24 -13.78 -2.85
CA VAL A 29 -7.48 -13.08 -2.45
C VAL A 29 -7.43 -11.59 -2.81
N GLN A 30 -6.29 -10.93 -2.59
CA GLN A 30 -6.12 -9.54 -2.97
C GLN A 30 -6.27 -9.33 -4.48
N ASN A 31 -5.71 -10.22 -5.29
CA ASN A 31 -5.87 -10.18 -6.74
C ASN A 31 -7.31 -10.44 -7.17
N GLU A 32 -8.05 -11.33 -6.50
CA GLU A 32 -9.49 -11.53 -6.76
C GLU A 32 -10.27 -10.24 -6.52
N LEU A 33 -10.03 -9.54 -5.40
CA LEU A 33 -10.65 -8.25 -5.11
C LEU A 33 -10.29 -7.17 -6.11
N LEU A 34 -9.03 -7.11 -6.56
CA LEU A 34 -8.62 -6.15 -7.60
C LEU A 34 -9.27 -6.40 -8.97
N ASN A 35 -9.86 -7.58 -9.19
CA ASN A 35 -10.67 -7.88 -10.36
C ASN A 35 -12.16 -7.59 -10.15
N ASP A 36 -12.60 -7.31 -8.91
CA ASP A 36 -13.93 -6.79 -8.63
C ASP A 36 -13.98 -5.30 -8.99
N ALA A 37 -14.97 -4.91 -9.81
CA ALA A 37 -15.05 -3.58 -10.37
C ALA A 37 -15.30 -2.48 -9.32
N ASP A 38 -16.12 -2.76 -8.30
CA ASP A 38 -16.42 -1.80 -7.23
C ASP A 38 -15.18 -1.56 -6.37
N TYR A 39 -14.54 -2.66 -5.94
CA TYR A 39 -13.31 -2.57 -5.16
C TYR A 39 -12.21 -1.82 -5.93
N PHE A 40 -12.01 -2.16 -7.20
CA PHE A 40 -11.01 -1.49 -8.05
C PHE A 40 -11.29 0.01 -8.23
N GLU A 41 -12.55 0.38 -8.48
CA GLU A 41 -12.94 1.79 -8.61
C GLU A 41 -12.64 2.58 -7.33
N ARG A 42 -12.98 2.01 -6.16
CA ARG A 42 -12.77 2.64 -4.86
C ARG A 42 -11.29 2.79 -4.50
N VAL A 43 -10.47 1.78 -4.76
CA VAL A 43 -9.00 1.90 -4.66
C VAL A 43 -8.50 3.05 -5.54
N GLY A 44 -8.98 3.14 -6.79
CA GLY A 44 -8.64 4.23 -7.69
C GLY A 44 -9.05 5.62 -7.18
N LYS A 45 -10.20 5.74 -6.50
CA LYS A 45 -10.64 7.00 -5.85
C LYS A 45 -9.69 7.40 -4.71
N VAL A 46 -9.34 6.44 -3.86
CA VAL A 46 -8.40 6.64 -2.74
C VAL A 46 -7.02 7.06 -3.26
N ASP A 47 -6.48 6.35 -4.26
CA ASP A 47 -5.19 6.68 -4.87
C ASP A 47 -5.22 8.08 -5.51
N LYS A 48 -6.30 8.41 -6.24
CA LYS A 48 -6.46 9.73 -6.85
C LYS A 48 -6.54 10.84 -5.81
N ALA A 49 -7.25 10.63 -4.71
CA ALA A 49 -7.39 11.63 -3.65
C ALA A 49 -6.08 11.83 -2.86
N LEU A 50 -5.30 10.77 -2.64
CA LEU A 50 -3.98 10.89 -2.03
C LEU A 50 -2.99 11.62 -2.96
N CYS A 51 -3.04 11.29 -4.25
CA CYS A 51 -2.09 11.78 -5.25
C CYS A 51 -2.53 13.05 -5.99
N SER A 52 -3.74 13.57 -5.72
CA SER A 52 -4.17 14.85 -6.30
C SER A 52 -3.32 15.98 -5.73
N GLU A 53 -2.79 16.81 -6.61
CA GLU A 53 -1.94 17.95 -6.27
C GLU A 53 -2.68 18.88 -5.30
N SER A 54 -2.19 18.96 -4.06
CA SER A 54 -2.22 20.24 -3.36
C SER A 54 -1.48 21.22 -4.25
N GLU A 55 -2.15 22.26 -4.75
CA GLU A 55 -1.52 23.34 -5.52
C GLU A 55 -0.21 23.74 -4.82
N ALA A 56 0.87 23.70 -5.58
CA ALA A 56 2.23 23.82 -5.07
C ALA A 56 2.42 25.06 -4.20
N LEU A 57 3.02 24.89 -3.02
CA LEU A 57 3.86 25.92 -2.44
C LEU A 57 5.34 25.58 -2.72
N PRO A 58 6.16 26.58 -3.08
CA PRO A 58 7.59 26.39 -3.27
C PRO A 58 8.29 26.31 -1.91
N ASP A 59 9.09 25.26 -1.74
CA ASP A 59 10.08 25.05 -0.66
C ASP A 59 9.62 24.34 0.64
N ASP A 60 8.38 23.91 0.74
CA ASP A 60 7.83 23.17 1.88
C ASP A 60 7.30 21.80 1.46
N LEU A 61 7.64 20.76 2.21
CA LEU A 61 7.31 19.35 1.97
C LEU A 61 5.80 19.02 2.13
N GLU A 62 4.93 20.01 1.92
CA GLU A 62 3.48 19.95 2.07
C GLU A 62 2.76 19.35 0.85
N GLY A 63 3.47 18.63 -0.01
CA GLY A 63 2.93 18.11 -1.28
C GLY A 63 1.84 17.04 -1.16
N VAL A 64 1.51 16.58 0.05
CA VAL A 64 0.38 15.67 0.35
C VAL A 64 -0.52 16.39 1.34
N GLY A 65 -1.77 16.64 0.97
CA GLY A 65 -2.73 17.44 1.76
C GLY A 65 -3.18 16.82 3.09
N LEU A 66 -2.53 15.75 3.54
CA LEU A 66 -2.76 15.15 4.85
C LEU A 66 -2.09 15.99 5.95
N SER A 67 -2.78 16.16 7.08
CA SER A 67 -2.15 16.65 8.30
C SER A 67 -1.05 15.70 8.78
N ASP A 68 -0.20 16.15 9.71
CA ASP A 68 0.86 15.30 10.30
C ASP A 68 0.29 14.08 11.01
N ALA A 69 -0.87 14.22 11.66
CA ALA A 69 -1.59 13.10 12.25
C ALA A 69 -2.21 12.20 11.17
N GLY A 70 -2.75 12.79 10.11
CA GLY A 70 -3.33 12.08 8.97
C GLY A 70 -2.32 11.22 8.23
N ILE A 71 -1.13 11.74 7.94
CA ILE A 71 -0.08 10.97 7.25
C ILE A 71 0.46 9.82 8.09
N LYS A 72 0.60 10.01 9.41
CA LYS A 72 0.93 8.91 10.31
C LYS A 72 -0.15 7.83 10.25
N LYS A 73 -1.42 8.24 10.30
CA LYS A 73 -2.55 7.30 10.25
C LYS A 73 -2.64 6.56 8.92
N TRP A 74 -2.31 7.23 7.82
CA TRP A 74 -2.24 6.64 6.50
C TRP A 74 -1.30 5.43 6.46
N TRP A 75 -0.07 5.61 6.95
CA TRP A 75 0.92 4.53 6.99
C TRP A 75 0.55 3.40 7.95
N GLU A 76 -0.08 3.70 9.10
CA GLU A 76 -0.65 2.69 9.99
C GLU A 76 -1.73 1.84 9.29
N ILE A 77 -2.62 2.47 8.51
CA ILE A 77 -3.66 1.76 7.75
C ILE A 77 -3.02 0.91 6.65
N TYR A 78 -1.94 1.38 6.05
CA TYR A 78 -1.24 0.66 4.99
C TYR A 78 -0.68 -0.71 5.46
N ASP A 79 -0.37 -0.84 6.75
CA ASP A 79 0.07 -2.11 7.37
C ASP A 79 -1.07 -3.08 7.73
N ILE A 80 -2.34 -2.67 7.64
CA ILE A 80 -3.47 -3.57 7.84
C ILE A 80 -3.42 -4.68 6.78
N SER A 81 -3.43 -5.92 7.26
CA SER A 81 -3.25 -7.14 6.47
C SER A 81 -3.89 -8.35 7.17
N PRO A 82 -4.37 -9.36 6.42
CA PRO A 82 -4.77 -10.64 6.99
C PRO A 82 -3.58 -11.45 7.57
N LEU A 83 -2.34 -11.04 7.30
CA LEU A 83 -1.13 -11.65 7.82
C LEU A 83 -0.69 -10.99 9.12
N ARG A 84 -0.19 -11.81 10.04
CA ARG A 84 0.54 -11.35 11.20
C ARG A 84 2.00 -11.11 10.84
N PHE A 85 2.45 -9.87 10.97
CA PHE A 85 3.82 -9.50 10.73
C PHE A 85 4.66 -9.46 12.01
N VAL A 86 5.88 -9.98 11.94
CA VAL A 86 6.88 -9.82 13.01
C VAL A 86 7.49 -8.41 12.99
N THR A 87 7.51 -7.77 11.81
CA THR A 87 8.03 -6.42 11.56
C THR A 87 7.18 -5.80 10.45
N SER A 88 6.90 -4.48 10.53
CA SER A 88 6.15 -3.77 9.49
C SER A 88 6.84 -3.95 8.12
N PRO A 89 6.18 -4.62 7.14
CA PRO A 89 6.73 -4.74 5.81
C PRO A 89 6.76 -3.40 5.08
N THR A 90 5.84 -2.48 5.42
CA THR A 90 5.79 -1.13 4.85
C THR A 90 6.99 -0.30 5.29
N ASP A 91 7.31 -0.27 6.58
CA ASP A 91 8.47 0.46 7.09
C ASP A 91 9.78 -0.04 6.47
N GLU A 92 9.94 -1.36 6.35
CA GLU A 92 11.13 -1.97 5.75
C GLU A 92 11.20 -1.67 4.24
N ALA A 93 10.06 -1.71 3.53
CA ALA A 93 10.00 -1.34 2.13
C ALA A 93 10.34 0.15 1.92
N LEU A 94 9.84 1.06 2.76
CA LEU A 94 10.17 2.48 2.71
C LEU A 94 11.66 2.71 2.96
N LYS A 95 12.22 2.14 4.03
CA LYS A 95 13.65 2.26 4.38
C LYS A 95 14.56 1.85 3.24
N VAL A 96 14.23 0.78 2.52
CA VAL A 96 15.08 0.27 1.44
C VAL A 96 14.85 1.01 0.12
N THR A 97 13.61 1.36 -0.19
CA THR A 97 13.29 2.12 -1.42
C THR A 97 13.90 3.51 -1.37
N PHE A 98 13.83 4.16 -0.21
CA PHE A 98 14.30 5.52 0.00
C PHE A 98 15.62 5.58 0.78
N ALA A 99 16.41 4.50 0.75
CA ALA A 99 17.71 4.44 1.40
C ALA A 99 18.66 5.51 0.89
N LYS A 100 19.61 5.94 1.74
CA LYS A 100 20.66 6.89 1.35
C LYS A 100 21.40 6.39 0.10
N GLY A 101 21.51 7.27 -0.91
CA GLY A 101 22.15 6.97 -2.18
C GLY A 101 21.21 6.41 -3.26
N GLN A 102 19.95 6.16 -2.93
CA GLN A 102 18.91 5.93 -3.95
C GLN A 102 18.49 7.26 -4.61
N PRO A 103 18.00 7.24 -5.87
CA PRO A 103 17.59 8.45 -6.59
C PRO A 103 16.51 9.27 -5.88
N TRP A 104 15.71 8.62 -5.04
CA TRP A 104 14.57 9.23 -4.35
C TRP A 104 14.81 9.44 -2.85
N ALA A 105 16.05 9.27 -2.38
CA ALA A 105 16.39 9.40 -0.96
C ALA A 105 15.87 10.74 -0.39
N PRO A 106 15.31 10.75 0.83
CA PRO A 106 14.72 11.95 1.40
C PRO A 106 15.82 12.98 1.73
N PRO A 107 15.49 14.28 1.69
CA PRO A 107 16.34 15.31 2.27
C PRO A 107 16.67 15.00 3.74
N VAL A 108 17.82 15.49 4.21
CA VAL A 108 18.19 15.36 5.63
C VAL A 108 17.39 16.35 6.48
N GLY A 109 17.11 15.96 7.74
CA GLY A 109 16.50 16.87 8.73
C GLY A 109 14.97 16.90 8.71
N LEU A 110 14.30 16.01 7.99
CA LEU A 110 12.84 15.92 8.01
C LEU A 110 12.35 15.34 9.33
N THR A 111 11.24 15.88 9.84
CA THR A 111 10.45 15.22 10.89
C THR A 111 9.81 13.93 10.35
N GLU A 112 9.34 13.06 11.24
CA GLU A 112 8.67 11.81 10.87
C GLU A 112 7.43 12.06 9.97
N ALA A 113 6.63 13.08 10.28
CA ALA A 113 5.46 13.42 9.49
C ALA A 113 5.82 13.96 8.09
N GLN A 114 6.80 14.87 8.01
CA GLN A 114 7.31 15.37 6.73
C GLN A 114 7.91 14.25 5.88
N LEU A 115 8.60 13.31 6.52
CA LEU A 115 9.15 12.14 5.85
C LEU A 115 8.05 11.24 5.29
N GLY A 116 6.98 11.01 6.06
CA GLY A 116 5.79 10.30 5.60
C GLY A 116 5.13 10.97 4.38
N LYS A 117 5.00 12.31 4.39
CA LYS A 117 4.43 13.08 3.26
C LYS A 117 5.34 13.00 2.05
N TYR A 118 6.64 13.12 2.26
CA TYR A 118 7.65 12.97 1.20
C TYR A 118 7.55 11.60 0.52
N TYR A 119 7.46 10.51 1.30
CA TYR A 119 7.30 9.17 0.73
C TYR A 119 6.00 9.04 -0.09
N ALA A 120 4.87 9.46 0.47
CA ALA A 120 3.60 9.41 -0.24
C ALA A 120 3.66 10.20 -1.56
N ARG A 121 4.26 11.40 -1.54
CA ARG A 121 4.48 12.21 -2.75
C ARG A 121 5.35 11.50 -3.78
N GLN A 122 6.49 10.93 -3.37
CA GLN A 122 7.38 10.22 -4.29
C GLN A 122 6.69 9.02 -4.93
N LEU A 123 5.85 8.29 -4.20
CA LEU A 123 5.09 7.15 -4.75
C LEU A 123 3.97 7.59 -5.71
N CYS A 124 3.42 8.79 -5.53
CA CYS A 124 2.47 9.39 -6.47
C CYS A 124 3.16 9.83 -7.77
N ASP A 125 4.24 10.61 -7.64
CA ASP A 125 4.87 11.32 -8.77
C ASP A 125 5.89 10.48 -9.53
N ASN A 126 6.49 9.47 -8.90
CA ASN A 126 7.59 8.71 -9.47
C ASN A 126 7.22 7.24 -9.65
N ALA A 127 6.98 6.84 -10.90
CA ALA A 127 6.61 5.47 -11.26
C ALA A 127 7.69 4.45 -10.87
N ASP A 128 8.98 4.77 -11.05
CA ASP A 128 10.09 3.88 -10.72
C ASP A 128 10.21 3.68 -9.19
N ALA A 129 10.03 4.76 -8.41
CA ALA A 129 9.99 4.69 -6.96
C ALA A 129 8.81 3.81 -6.49
N ARG A 130 7.64 3.97 -7.11
CA ARG A 130 6.45 3.17 -6.82
C ARG A 130 6.66 1.70 -7.15
N GLU A 131 7.17 1.37 -8.34
CA GLU A 131 7.47 -0.02 -8.71
C GLU A 131 8.47 -0.65 -7.74
N LYS A 132 9.54 0.08 -7.40
CA LYS A 132 10.55 -0.40 -6.45
C LYS A 132 9.96 -0.62 -5.06
N PHE A 133 9.12 0.29 -4.58
CA PHE A 133 8.41 0.16 -3.32
C PHE A 133 7.49 -1.07 -3.30
N VAL A 134 6.64 -1.25 -4.31
CA VAL A 134 5.72 -2.39 -4.42
C VAL A 134 6.49 -3.71 -4.46
N SER A 135 7.60 -3.76 -5.20
CA SER A 135 8.48 -4.93 -5.24
C SER A 135 9.06 -5.26 -3.86
N ASN A 136 9.63 -4.26 -3.18
CA ASN A 136 10.18 -4.45 -1.84
C ASN A 136 9.09 -4.85 -0.82
N LEU A 137 7.93 -4.20 -0.88
CA LEU A 137 6.78 -4.50 -0.02
C LEU A 137 6.33 -5.95 -0.15
N LYS A 138 6.23 -6.47 -1.38
CA LYS A 138 5.92 -7.88 -1.62
C LYS A 138 6.96 -8.79 -0.97
N THR A 139 8.25 -8.54 -1.21
CA THR A 139 9.34 -9.33 -0.62
C THR A 139 9.29 -9.33 0.92
N TYR A 140 9.05 -8.17 1.54
CA TYR A 140 8.98 -8.07 3.00
C TYR A 140 7.69 -8.66 3.58
N THR A 141 6.59 -8.60 2.84
CA THR A 141 5.33 -9.26 3.21
C THR A 141 5.51 -10.77 3.27
N GLU A 142 6.12 -11.37 2.25
CA GLU A 142 6.43 -12.81 2.22
C GLU A 142 7.42 -13.19 3.33
N LYS A 143 8.45 -12.37 3.54
CA LYS A 143 9.48 -12.62 4.55
C LYS A 143 8.95 -12.57 5.98
N TYR A 144 8.07 -11.60 6.29
CA TYR A 144 7.63 -11.34 7.66
C TYR A 144 6.21 -11.83 7.97
N GLY A 145 5.37 -12.07 6.95
CA GLY A 145 3.99 -12.51 7.04
C GLY A 145 3.86 -14.02 6.91
N THR A 146 4.37 -14.76 7.88
CA THR A 146 4.42 -16.24 7.82
C THR A 146 3.16 -16.92 8.34
N LYS A 147 2.23 -16.17 8.95
CA LYS A 147 0.99 -16.69 9.56
C LYS A 147 -0.15 -15.70 9.34
N LEU A 148 -1.37 -16.23 9.26
CA LEU A 148 -2.59 -15.41 9.33
C LEU A 148 -2.77 -14.80 10.72
N ASP A 149 -3.45 -13.66 10.77
CA ASP A 149 -3.87 -13.04 12.02
C ASP A 149 -4.91 -13.92 12.76
N PRO A 150 -4.85 -14.02 14.10
CA PRO A 150 -5.85 -14.76 14.86
C PRO A 150 -7.29 -14.32 14.56
N GLY A 151 -8.08 -15.23 14.02
CA GLY A 151 -9.50 -14.98 13.69
C GLY A 151 -9.81 -15.08 12.20
N ILE A 152 -8.80 -15.06 11.34
CA ILE A 152 -8.95 -15.30 9.90
C ILE A 152 -9.05 -16.81 9.65
N LYS A 153 -10.20 -17.28 9.17
CA LYS A 153 -10.51 -18.70 8.95
C LYS A 153 -10.56 -19.09 7.48
N GLY A 154 -10.58 -18.12 6.56
CA GLY A 154 -10.64 -18.39 5.14
C GLY A 154 -10.65 -17.12 4.29
N GLU A 155 -10.91 -17.30 3.00
CA GLU A 155 -10.86 -16.23 2.00
C GLU A 155 -11.84 -15.09 2.30
N ASP A 156 -13.05 -15.37 2.79
CA ASP A 156 -14.05 -14.33 3.11
C ASP A 156 -13.57 -13.40 4.24
N ASP A 157 -12.93 -13.94 5.28
CA ASP A 157 -12.35 -13.14 6.35
C ASP A 157 -11.19 -12.28 5.84
N MET A 158 -10.37 -12.82 4.91
CA MET A 158 -9.30 -12.04 4.28
C MET A 158 -9.87 -10.91 3.42
N LYS A 159 -10.95 -11.16 2.67
CA LYS A 159 -11.64 -10.15 1.86
C LYS A 159 -12.16 -9.03 2.74
N GLU A 160 -12.78 -9.35 3.88
CA GLU A 160 -13.29 -8.35 4.81
C GLU A 160 -12.16 -7.49 5.42
N VAL A 161 -10.97 -8.04 5.68
CA VAL A 161 -9.81 -7.23 6.13
C VAL A 161 -9.39 -6.22 5.06
N PHE A 162 -9.35 -6.61 3.78
CA PHE A 162 -9.02 -5.68 2.70
C PHE A 162 -10.11 -4.61 2.49
N LEU A 163 -11.39 -4.99 2.62
CA LEU A 163 -12.50 -4.05 2.59
C LEU A 163 -12.45 -3.06 3.77
N ASP A 164 -12.19 -3.53 4.99
CA ASP A 164 -12.03 -2.68 6.16
C ASP A 164 -10.84 -1.73 5.99
N LYS A 165 -9.70 -2.21 5.46
CA LYS A 165 -8.55 -1.36 5.12
C LYS A 165 -8.97 -0.22 4.18
N LEU A 166 -9.65 -0.54 3.09
CA LEU A 166 -10.13 0.44 2.11
C LEU A 166 -11.09 1.45 2.76
N ARG A 167 -12.08 0.98 3.53
CA ARG A 167 -13.01 1.85 4.28
C ARG A 167 -12.28 2.79 5.24
N LYS A 168 -11.21 2.34 5.90
CA LYS A 168 -10.39 3.21 6.78
C LYS A 168 -9.62 4.26 5.99
N GLN A 169 -9.11 3.93 4.80
CA GLN A 169 -8.44 4.90 3.93
C GLN A 169 -9.43 5.96 3.45
N GLU A 170 -10.60 5.55 2.99
CA GLU A 170 -11.69 6.45 2.56
C GLU A 170 -12.13 7.37 3.72
N ALA A 171 -12.36 6.81 4.91
CA ALA A 171 -12.75 7.58 6.09
C ALA A 171 -11.67 8.59 6.51
N LEU A 172 -10.40 8.21 6.42
CA LEU A 172 -9.27 9.11 6.70
C LEU A 172 -9.25 10.26 5.68
N LEU A 173 -9.29 9.96 4.38
CA LEU A 173 -9.24 10.99 3.34
C LEU A 173 -10.46 11.92 3.39
N THR A 174 -11.64 11.39 3.72
CA THR A 174 -12.86 12.19 3.93
C THR A 174 -12.71 13.13 5.12
N LYS A 175 -12.18 12.63 6.25
CA LYS A 175 -11.93 13.43 7.44
C LYS A 175 -10.91 14.56 7.19
N GLU A 176 -9.92 14.31 6.35
CA GLU A 176 -8.89 15.27 5.97
C GLU A 176 -9.34 16.19 4.82
N GLY A 177 -10.58 16.06 4.33
CA GLY A 177 -11.15 16.91 3.28
C GLY A 177 -10.59 16.63 1.88
N LEU A 178 -9.98 15.47 1.66
CA LEU A 178 -9.33 15.09 0.40
C LEU A 178 -10.22 14.22 -0.51
N CYS A 179 -11.32 13.70 0.00
CA CYS A 179 -12.25 12.89 -0.77
C CYS A 179 -13.69 13.06 -0.29
N GLU A 180 -14.65 13.08 -1.20
CA GLU A 180 -16.06 12.76 -0.93
C GLU A 180 -16.29 11.26 -1.19
N CYS A 181 -15.54 10.42 -0.49
CA CYS A 181 -15.63 8.98 -0.63
C CYS A 181 -16.93 8.56 0.09
N GLU A 182 -17.99 8.22 -0.65
CA GLU A 182 -19.28 7.83 -0.09
C GLU A 182 -19.11 6.75 1.00
N GLN A 183 -19.70 6.98 2.18
CA GLN A 183 -19.78 5.95 3.22
C GLN A 183 -20.90 4.97 2.83
N SER A 184 -20.57 3.97 2.01
CA SER A 184 -21.49 2.86 1.66
C SER A 184 -21.63 1.86 2.80
#